data_AF-A0A6L8FXQ7-F1
#
_entry.id   AF-A0A6L8FXQ7-F1
#
_cell.length_a   1.000
_cell.length_b   1.000
_cell.length_c   1.000
_cell.angle_alpha   90.00
_cell.angle_beta   90.00
_cell.angle_gamma   90.00
#
_symmetry.space_group_name_H-M   'P 1'
#
loop_
_entity.id
_entity.type
_entity.pdbx_description
1 polymer ?
#
loop_
_entity_poly.entity_id
_entity_poly.type
_entity_poly.pdbx_seq_one_letter_code
_entity_poly.pdbx_strand_id
1 'polypeptide(L)'
;MVYHKIHVPEGPWRIHVVEVDLPRSWAAGIRVRTAKQGETQKTSSLAAGALAAINGDFLFPGESSQPAGLYIESGNLIHLPQRRSAFAITEAGQPLIAVYKMELGLLTAEGEHLHIAGFNREPVLGELSAFNDRAQVQGDSLQAATGFLLQGLGSTSIANDTISFRVQQIRREAWPLSLQRDQWLLAAGAECEATEQIALGDTVQLYCRLAPAHAKLMEAISGGPRILRNGGVSIEVEEERLSRSFADKRHPRTAIGYSQNADVLFLIVVDGRQPGYSVGMSLEELAEFMRTRLAEFSRAKVNAYQGLNLDGGGSTTMVVSDQVVNKPSDPTGERPVVNALLVVADAWGEERP
;
A
#
# COMPACT_ATOMS: atom_id res chain seq x y z
N MET A 1 -10.01 -18.94 -2.70
CA MET A 1 -10.64 -17.99 -1.75
C MET A 1 -11.87 -18.62 -1.12
N VAL A 2 -12.08 -18.45 0.18
CA VAL A 2 -13.29 -18.85 0.92
C VAL A 2 -13.70 -17.70 1.84
N TYR A 3 -15.01 -17.45 1.95
CA TYR A 3 -15.56 -16.44 2.85
C TYR A 3 -16.24 -17.11 4.06
N HIS A 4 -15.97 -16.58 5.25
CA HIS A 4 -16.49 -17.04 6.53
C HIS A 4 -17.20 -15.90 7.25
N LYS A 5 -18.40 -16.18 7.77
CA LYS A 5 -19.15 -15.31 8.67
C LYS A 5 -19.24 -15.96 10.04
N ILE A 6 -18.68 -15.31 11.05
CA ILE A 6 -18.47 -15.88 12.39
C ILE A 6 -19.21 -15.03 13.41
N HIS A 7 -19.81 -15.72 14.38
CA HIS A 7 -20.46 -15.09 15.52
C HIS A 7 -19.86 -15.64 16.81
N VAL A 8 -19.34 -14.75 17.65
CA VAL A 8 -18.74 -15.09 18.94
C VAL A 8 -19.59 -14.43 20.03
N PRO A 9 -20.42 -15.19 20.77
CA PRO A 9 -21.41 -14.62 21.70
C PRO A 9 -20.82 -13.86 22.89
N GLU A 10 -19.60 -14.21 23.32
CA GLU A 10 -18.93 -13.62 24.48
C GLU A 10 -18.63 -12.12 24.30
N GLY A 11 -18.53 -11.67 23.05
CA GLY A 11 -18.22 -10.29 22.65
C GLY A 11 -19.40 -9.33 22.78
N PRO A 12 -20.59 -9.58 22.22
CA PRO A 12 -20.81 -10.31 20.98
C PRO A 12 -19.98 -9.71 19.83
N TRP A 13 -19.38 -10.58 19.00
CA TRP A 13 -18.67 -10.17 17.79
C TRP A 13 -19.30 -10.75 16.54
N ARG A 14 -19.32 -9.94 15.48
CA ARG A 14 -19.64 -10.33 14.10
C ARG A 14 -18.37 -10.13 13.29
N ILE A 15 -17.80 -11.23 12.86
CA ILE A 15 -16.48 -11.27 12.22
C ILE A 15 -16.65 -11.87 10.83
N HIS A 16 -16.01 -11.22 9.87
CA HIS A 16 -16.04 -11.55 8.45
C HIS A 16 -14.60 -11.83 8.04
N VAL A 17 -14.34 -13.02 7.50
CA VAL A 17 -13.00 -13.43 7.11
C VAL A 17 -13.02 -13.95 5.68
N VAL A 18 -12.18 -13.39 4.82
CA VAL A 18 -11.84 -13.97 3.53
C VAL A 18 -10.48 -14.63 3.67
N GLU A 19 -10.45 -15.93 3.43
CA GLU A 19 -9.25 -16.75 3.39
C GLU A 19 -8.83 -16.99 1.93
N VAL A 20 -7.57 -16.73 1.61
CA VAL A 20 -6.99 -16.95 0.28
C VAL A 20 -5.82 -17.92 0.42
N ASP A 21 -6.03 -19.17 -0.01
CA ASP A 21 -4.95 -20.11 -0.32
C ASP A 21 -4.18 -19.55 -1.52
N LEU A 22 -3.00 -19.00 -1.25
CA LEU A 22 -2.25 -18.21 -2.18
C LEU A 22 -1.69 -19.04 -3.35
N PRO A 23 -0.99 -20.19 -3.14
CA PRO A 23 -0.53 -21.03 -4.24
C PRO A 23 -1.66 -21.47 -5.17
N ARG A 24 -2.78 -21.92 -4.60
CA ARG A 24 -3.94 -22.37 -5.38
C ARG A 24 -4.61 -21.20 -6.12
N SER A 25 -4.76 -20.06 -5.46
CA SER A 25 -5.33 -18.87 -6.08
C SER A 25 -4.46 -18.36 -7.23
N TRP A 26 -3.14 -18.30 -7.07
CA TRP A 26 -2.27 -17.86 -8.15
C TRP A 26 -2.32 -18.77 -9.37
N ALA A 27 -2.30 -20.08 -9.15
CA ALA A 27 -2.46 -21.07 -10.22
C ALA A 27 -3.82 -20.96 -10.95
N ALA A 28 -4.85 -20.47 -10.26
CA ALA A 28 -6.18 -20.23 -10.82
C ALA A 28 -6.34 -18.83 -11.44
N GLY A 29 -5.27 -18.06 -11.59
CA GLY A 29 -5.34 -16.69 -12.11
C GLY A 29 -6.05 -15.70 -11.17
N ILE A 30 -6.03 -15.95 -9.87
CA ILE A 30 -6.53 -15.03 -8.84
C ILE A 30 -5.33 -14.27 -8.27
N ARG A 31 -5.46 -12.97 -8.08
CA ARG A 31 -4.41 -12.07 -7.59
C ARG A 31 -4.94 -11.13 -6.52
N VAL A 32 -4.00 -10.54 -5.79
CA VAL A 32 -4.25 -9.40 -4.92
C VAL A 32 -3.88 -8.13 -5.70
N ARG A 33 -4.69 -7.09 -5.56
CA ARG A 33 -4.48 -5.76 -6.16
C ARG A 33 -4.81 -4.67 -5.16
N THR A 34 -4.16 -3.52 -5.27
CA THR A 34 -4.64 -2.28 -4.67
C THR A 34 -5.56 -1.54 -5.64
N ALA A 35 -6.42 -0.69 -5.10
CA ALA A 35 -7.25 0.20 -5.91
C ALA A 35 -7.43 1.55 -5.25
N LYS A 36 -7.24 2.61 -6.04
CA LYS A 36 -7.51 4.01 -5.69
C LYS A 36 -8.07 4.74 -6.91
N GLN A 37 -9.06 5.61 -6.71
CA GLN A 37 -9.64 6.41 -7.78
C GLN A 37 -9.98 7.83 -7.31
N GLY A 38 -9.27 8.83 -7.86
CA GLY A 38 -9.48 10.24 -7.52
C GLY A 38 -9.30 10.50 -6.02
N GLU A 39 -10.31 11.11 -5.40
CA GLU A 39 -10.36 11.37 -3.95
C GLU A 39 -10.69 10.10 -3.14
N THR A 40 -11.71 10.17 -2.29
CA THR A 40 -12.22 9.04 -1.51
C THR A 40 -13.41 8.40 -2.21
N GLN A 41 -13.48 7.09 -2.17
CA GLN A 41 -14.53 6.28 -2.80
C GLN A 41 -14.99 5.20 -1.83
N LYS A 42 -16.23 4.73 -1.98
CA LYS A 42 -16.69 3.55 -1.23
C LYS A 42 -15.85 2.33 -1.60
N THR A 43 -15.59 1.46 -0.62
CA THR A 43 -14.91 0.18 -0.86
C THR A 43 -15.69 -0.64 -1.89
N SER A 44 -17.03 -0.63 -1.83
CA SER A 44 -17.91 -1.26 -2.82
C SER A 44 -17.73 -0.71 -4.24
N SER A 45 -17.50 0.60 -4.39
CA SER A 45 -17.20 1.20 -5.70
C SER A 45 -15.82 0.79 -6.21
N LEU A 46 -14.79 0.83 -5.35
CA LEU A 46 -13.42 0.43 -5.71
C LEU A 46 -13.31 -1.06 -6.02
N ALA A 47 -14.17 -1.88 -5.40
CA ALA A 47 -14.19 -3.32 -5.55
C ALA A 47 -15.07 -3.83 -6.70
N ALA A 48 -15.55 -2.95 -7.58
CA ALA A 48 -16.44 -3.36 -8.67
C ALA A 48 -15.82 -4.50 -9.50
N GLY A 49 -16.52 -5.62 -9.57
CA GLY A 49 -16.09 -6.82 -10.29
C GLY A 49 -14.98 -7.63 -9.60
N ALA A 50 -14.56 -7.26 -8.39
CA ALA A 50 -13.61 -8.02 -7.58
C ALA A 50 -14.31 -9.21 -6.89
N LEU A 51 -13.54 -10.28 -6.63
CA LEU A 51 -14.05 -11.46 -5.91
C LEU A 51 -14.29 -11.13 -4.43
N ALA A 52 -13.39 -10.38 -3.83
CA ALA A 52 -13.52 -9.81 -2.50
C ALA A 52 -12.69 -8.53 -2.37
N ALA A 53 -13.01 -7.71 -1.37
CA ALA A 53 -12.23 -6.54 -1.02
C ALA A 53 -12.41 -6.15 0.45
N ILE A 54 -11.44 -5.42 0.97
CA ILE A 54 -11.53 -4.69 2.23
C ILE A 54 -11.06 -3.25 2.04
N ASN A 55 -11.49 -2.35 2.91
CA ASN A 55 -10.92 -1.00 2.96
C ASN A 55 -9.43 -1.03 3.32
N GLY A 56 -8.74 0.06 2.98
CA GLY A 56 -7.28 0.16 3.10
C GLY A 56 -6.77 1.15 4.15
N ASP A 57 -5.93 2.07 3.68
CA ASP A 57 -5.18 3.06 4.44
C ASP A 57 -6.05 4.00 5.27
N PHE A 58 -5.43 4.55 6.31
CA PHE A 58 -5.95 5.71 7.02
C PHE A 58 -5.91 6.97 6.15
N LEU A 59 -6.80 7.92 6.45
CA LEU A 59 -6.70 9.30 5.98
C LEU A 59 -6.03 10.15 7.08
N PHE A 60 -5.03 10.97 6.74
CA PHE A 60 -4.50 11.95 7.69
C PHE A 60 -5.49 13.11 7.87
N PRO A 61 -5.69 13.63 9.11
CA PRO A 61 -6.49 14.83 9.33
C PRO A 61 -5.91 16.02 8.56
N GLY A 62 -6.69 16.60 7.64
CA GLY A 62 -6.28 17.75 6.82
C GLY A 62 -5.81 17.40 5.41
N GLU A 63 -5.63 16.11 5.08
CA GLU A 63 -5.34 15.65 3.73
C GLU A 63 -6.57 14.96 3.15
N SER A 64 -7.07 15.42 1.99
CA SER A 64 -8.37 14.99 1.47
C SER A 64 -8.34 13.70 0.67
N SER A 65 -7.17 13.20 0.27
CA SER A 65 -7.09 12.14 -0.75
C SER A 65 -5.81 11.31 -0.81
N GLN A 66 -4.85 11.51 0.11
CA GLN A 66 -3.56 10.80 0.08
C GLN A 66 -3.53 9.62 1.07
N PRO A 67 -2.95 8.46 0.69
CA PRO A 67 -2.72 7.34 1.59
C PRO A 67 -1.80 7.73 2.75
N ALA A 68 -2.01 7.16 3.94
CA ALA A 68 -1.24 7.53 5.12
C ALA A 68 0.17 6.90 5.19
N GLY A 69 0.58 6.13 4.19
CA GLY A 69 1.90 5.50 4.14
C GLY A 69 2.20 4.87 2.79
N LEU A 70 3.02 3.82 2.78
CA LEU A 70 3.46 3.19 1.54
C LEU A 70 2.25 2.73 0.72
N TYR A 71 2.11 3.24 -0.50
CA TYR A 71 1.12 2.81 -1.47
C TYR A 71 1.80 2.48 -2.80
N ILE A 72 1.67 1.22 -3.23
CA ILE A 72 2.22 0.71 -4.50
C ILE A 72 1.07 0.09 -5.27
N GLU A 73 0.96 0.45 -6.54
CA GLU A 73 -0.06 -0.05 -7.46
C GLU A 73 0.60 -0.57 -8.74
N SER A 74 0.49 -1.88 -8.98
CA SER A 74 1.12 -2.55 -10.12
C SER A 74 2.62 -2.24 -10.28
N GLY A 75 3.36 -2.22 -9.17
CA GLY A 75 4.81 -1.97 -9.12
C GLY A 75 5.22 -0.49 -9.16
N ASN A 76 4.26 0.42 -9.36
CA ASN A 76 4.51 1.86 -9.36
C ASN A 76 4.41 2.40 -7.94
N LEU A 77 5.44 3.12 -7.50
CA LEU A 77 5.44 3.81 -6.22
C LEU A 77 4.57 5.07 -6.31
N ILE A 78 3.43 5.07 -5.63
CA ILE A 78 2.46 6.16 -5.67
C ILE A 78 2.59 7.07 -4.44
N HIS A 79 2.79 6.46 -3.26
CA HIS A 79 3.01 7.21 -2.02
C HIS A 79 4.17 6.62 -1.22
N LEU A 80 4.96 7.51 -0.62
CA LEU A 80 6.19 7.17 0.07
C LEU A 80 5.94 6.39 1.36
N PRO A 81 6.86 5.51 1.77
CA PRO A 81 6.76 4.85 3.07
C PRO A 81 6.86 5.87 4.21
N GLN A 82 6.09 5.62 5.24
CA GLN A 82 6.11 6.34 6.51
C GLN A 82 6.68 5.43 7.60
N ARG A 83 6.84 5.96 8.83
CA ARG A 83 7.23 5.16 10.00
C ARG A 83 6.06 4.30 10.53
N ARG A 84 5.40 3.56 9.63
CA ARG A 84 4.28 2.67 9.90
C ARG A 84 4.42 1.38 9.10
N SER A 85 3.80 0.32 9.62
CA SER A 85 3.77 -0.96 8.92
C SER A 85 2.87 -0.88 7.70
N ALA A 86 3.32 -1.45 6.59
CA ALA A 86 2.53 -1.66 5.39
C ALA A 86 2.49 -3.16 5.05
N PHE A 87 1.40 -3.58 4.44
CA PHE A 87 1.28 -4.89 3.81
C PHE A 87 1.69 -4.75 2.35
N ALA A 88 2.49 -5.68 1.84
CA ALA A 88 2.90 -5.73 0.44
C ALA A 88 2.82 -7.14 -0.13
N ILE A 89 2.66 -7.23 -1.45
CA ILE A 89 2.75 -8.47 -2.24
C ILE A 89 3.91 -8.33 -3.22
N THR A 90 4.79 -9.32 -3.26
CA THR A 90 5.88 -9.36 -4.25
C THR A 90 5.39 -9.77 -5.63
N GLU A 91 6.23 -9.61 -6.65
CA GLU A 91 5.98 -10.16 -8.00
C GLU A 91 5.74 -11.67 -7.98
N ALA A 92 6.42 -12.40 -7.09
CA ALA A 92 6.21 -13.83 -6.88
C ALA A 92 4.95 -14.16 -6.06
N GLY A 93 4.15 -13.16 -5.70
CA GLY A 93 2.94 -13.29 -4.89
C GLY A 93 3.19 -13.32 -3.38
N GLN A 94 4.41 -13.47 -2.89
CA GLN A 94 4.67 -13.61 -1.46
C GLN A 94 4.20 -12.37 -0.67
N PRO A 95 3.44 -12.54 0.43
CA PRO A 95 3.02 -11.45 1.30
C PRO A 95 4.11 -11.05 2.29
N LEU A 96 4.20 -9.75 2.56
CA LEU A 96 5.09 -9.17 3.58
C LEU A 96 4.35 -8.13 4.39
N ILE A 97 4.69 -8.03 5.68
CA ILE A 97 4.31 -6.90 6.53
C ILE A 97 5.61 -6.36 7.12
N ALA A 98 5.93 -5.10 6.85
CA ALA A 98 7.16 -4.43 7.32
C ALA A 98 6.95 -2.92 7.47
N VAL A 99 7.82 -2.29 8.26
CA VAL A 99 8.03 -0.84 8.19
C VAL A 99 9.11 -0.63 7.13
N TYR A 100 8.75 -0.01 6.02
CA TYR A 100 9.65 0.10 4.87
C TYR A 100 10.53 1.34 4.96
N LYS A 101 11.79 1.21 4.56
CA LYS A 101 12.72 2.33 4.39
C LYS A 101 13.09 2.44 2.92
N MET A 102 12.88 3.62 2.35
CA MET A 102 13.20 3.89 0.96
C MET A 102 14.63 4.40 0.81
N GLU A 103 15.34 3.85 -0.16
CA GLU A 103 16.54 4.40 -0.76
C GLU A 103 16.25 4.59 -2.25
N LEU A 104 16.41 5.81 -2.75
CA LEU A 104 16.28 6.16 -4.15
C LEU A 104 17.64 6.66 -4.64
N GLY A 105 18.06 6.22 -5.82
CA GLY A 105 19.34 6.63 -6.37
C GLY A 105 19.43 6.41 -7.87
N LEU A 106 20.46 7.01 -8.47
CA LEU A 106 20.79 6.92 -9.88
C LEU A 106 22.18 6.30 -10.04
N LEU A 107 22.32 5.34 -10.95
CA LEU A 107 23.60 4.90 -11.48
C LEU A 107 23.85 5.62 -12.81
N THR A 108 24.96 6.36 -12.91
CA THR A 108 25.33 7.09 -14.13
C THR A 108 25.90 6.16 -15.20
N ALA A 109 26.13 6.69 -16.41
CA ALA A 109 26.74 5.91 -17.50
C ALA A 109 28.18 5.45 -17.17
N GLU A 110 28.88 6.22 -16.35
CA GLU A 110 30.24 5.97 -15.86
C GLU A 110 30.26 5.02 -14.64
N GLY A 111 29.10 4.68 -14.09
CA GLY A 111 28.96 3.79 -12.94
C GLY A 111 28.99 4.50 -11.57
N GLU A 112 28.87 5.83 -11.53
CA GLU A 112 28.78 6.58 -10.28
C GLU A 112 27.38 6.46 -9.64
N HIS A 113 27.35 6.39 -8.31
CA HIS A 113 26.09 6.29 -7.55
C HIS A 113 25.70 7.66 -6.98
N LEU A 114 24.61 8.22 -7.50
CA LEU A 114 24.04 9.48 -7.03
C LEU A 114 22.85 9.22 -6.11
N HIS A 115 22.89 9.80 -4.91
CA HIS A 115 21.76 9.72 -3.98
C HIS A 115 20.64 10.68 -4.38
N ILE A 116 19.40 10.20 -4.37
CA ILE A 116 18.21 11.03 -4.60
C ILE A 116 17.45 11.15 -3.27
N ALA A 117 17.40 12.36 -2.74
CA ALA A 117 16.84 12.65 -1.42
C ALA A 117 15.35 13.08 -1.47
N GLY A 118 14.85 13.41 -2.66
CA GLY A 118 13.47 13.87 -2.86
C GLY A 118 12.73 13.05 -3.89
N PHE A 119 11.44 12.88 -3.67
CA PHE A 119 10.55 12.19 -4.60
C PHE A 119 9.24 12.97 -4.69
N ASN A 120 8.87 13.38 -5.90
CA ASN A 120 7.71 14.23 -6.18
C ASN A 120 7.62 15.43 -5.23
N ARG A 121 8.74 16.13 -5.02
CA ARG A 121 8.83 17.39 -4.28
C ARG A 121 9.99 18.21 -4.80
N GLU A 122 9.90 19.53 -4.73
CA GLU A 122 10.99 20.40 -5.17
C GLU A 122 12.30 20.11 -4.39
N PRO A 123 13.45 20.11 -5.09
CA PRO A 123 14.74 19.91 -4.45
C PRO A 123 15.13 21.15 -3.62
N VAL A 124 15.83 20.92 -2.50
CA VAL A 124 16.50 22.00 -1.76
C VAL A 124 17.98 22.11 -2.18
N LEU A 125 18.71 23.07 -1.62
CA LEU A 125 20.13 23.30 -1.90
C LEU A 125 20.95 22.00 -1.79
N GLY A 126 21.77 21.71 -2.82
CA GLY A 126 22.63 20.53 -2.91
C GLY A 126 21.90 19.20 -3.14
N GLU A 127 20.56 19.20 -3.26
CA GLU A 127 19.76 17.99 -3.35
C GLU A 127 19.41 17.60 -4.80
N LEU A 128 19.28 16.30 -5.04
CA LEU A 128 18.64 15.74 -6.22
C LEU A 128 17.27 15.14 -5.84
N SER A 129 16.22 15.52 -6.56
CA SER A 129 14.87 15.00 -6.41
C SER A 129 14.40 14.34 -7.71
N ALA A 130 13.66 13.24 -7.61
CA ALA A 130 13.06 12.55 -8.75
C ALA A 130 11.56 12.78 -8.81
N PHE A 131 11.03 12.90 -10.02
CA PHE A 131 9.62 13.12 -10.29
C PHE A 131 9.12 12.11 -11.31
N ASN A 132 7.93 11.57 -11.08
CA ASN A 132 7.19 10.76 -12.05
C ASN A 132 5.89 11.46 -12.47
N ASP A 133 5.08 10.78 -13.29
CA ASP A 133 3.79 11.28 -13.79
C ASP A 133 2.80 11.71 -12.70
N ARG A 134 2.97 11.24 -11.45
CA ARG A 134 2.11 11.60 -10.32
C ARG A 134 2.44 12.97 -9.71
N ALA A 135 3.57 13.57 -10.04
CA ALA A 135 3.96 14.90 -9.57
C ALA A 135 3.02 16.03 -10.03
N GLN A 136 2.32 15.84 -11.16
CA GLN A 136 1.41 16.83 -11.77
C GLN A 136 0.31 17.30 -10.82
N VAL A 137 -0.03 16.50 -9.81
CA VAL A 137 -1.02 16.87 -8.78
C VAL A 137 -0.58 18.10 -7.97
N GLN A 138 0.73 18.40 -7.92
CA GLN A 138 1.28 19.52 -7.16
C GLN A 138 1.40 20.81 -7.98
N GLY A 139 1.25 20.75 -9.30
CA GLY A 139 1.32 21.92 -10.19
C GLY A 139 1.79 21.57 -11.60
N ASP A 140 1.72 22.57 -12.49
CA ASP A 140 2.06 22.41 -13.92
C ASP A 140 3.57 22.55 -14.20
N SER A 141 4.32 23.14 -13.27
CA SER A 141 5.76 23.35 -13.39
C SER A 141 6.47 23.36 -12.04
N LEU A 142 7.79 23.17 -12.06
CA LEU A 142 8.66 23.34 -10.89
C LEU A 142 9.88 24.21 -11.22
N GLN A 143 10.53 24.70 -10.16
CA GLN A 143 11.84 25.36 -10.27
C GLN A 143 12.97 24.42 -9.84
N ALA A 144 14.00 24.33 -10.69
CA ALA A 144 15.22 23.58 -10.40
C ALA A 144 16.43 24.31 -10.99
N ALA A 145 17.58 24.24 -10.31
CA ALA A 145 18.79 24.84 -10.85
C ALA A 145 19.22 24.14 -12.15
N THR A 146 19.08 22.81 -12.19
CA THR A 146 19.22 21.98 -13.39
C THR A 146 18.21 20.85 -13.32
N GLY A 147 17.59 20.49 -14.45
CA GLY A 147 16.77 19.28 -14.54
C GLY A 147 17.17 18.39 -15.70
N PHE A 148 16.72 17.14 -15.66
CA PHE A 148 17.02 16.10 -16.63
C PHE A 148 15.73 15.34 -16.96
N LEU A 149 15.23 15.49 -18.18
CA LEU A 149 14.12 14.68 -18.66
C LEU A 149 14.66 13.29 -19.03
N LEU A 150 14.13 12.27 -18.37
CA LEU A 150 14.48 10.89 -18.54
C LEU A 150 13.36 10.17 -19.28
N GLN A 151 13.72 9.44 -20.34
CA GLN A 151 12.81 8.58 -21.09
C GLN A 151 13.09 7.11 -20.77
N GLY A 152 12.09 6.40 -20.27
CA GLY A 152 12.19 4.99 -19.90
C GLY A 152 12.50 4.12 -21.11
N LEU A 153 13.39 3.15 -20.92
CA LEU A 153 13.79 2.16 -21.94
C LEU A 153 13.13 0.79 -21.71
N GLY A 154 12.12 0.71 -20.83
CA GLY A 154 11.49 -0.54 -20.45
C GLY A 154 10.33 -0.34 -19.48
N SER A 155 10.35 -1.10 -18.38
CA SER A 155 9.31 -1.09 -17.34
C SER A 155 9.20 0.27 -16.63
N THR A 156 8.01 0.59 -16.11
CA THR A 156 7.76 1.73 -15.21
C THR A 156 7.73 1.33 -13.73
N SER A 157 7.70 0.02 -13.43
CA SER A 157 7.68 -0.52 -12.07
C SER A 157 9.03 -0.33 -11.40
N ILE A 158 9.09 0.56 -10.41
CA ILE A 158 10.35 0.91 -9.73
C ILE A 158 10.47 0.31 -8.33
N ALA A 159 9.37 -0.16 -7.73
CA ALA A 159 9.37 -0.61 -6.34
C ALA A 159 10.22 -1.88 -6.14
N ASN A 160 11.38 -1.74 -5.49
CA ASN A 160 12.42 -2.77 -5.40
C ASN A 160 12.96 -3.22 -6.77
N ASP A 161 13.11 -2.25 -7.68
CA ASP A 161 13.59 -2.49 -9.03
C ASP A 161 14.59 -1.42 -9.49
N THR A 162 15.17 -1.63 -10.67
CA THR A 162 16.05 -0.70 -11.36
C THR A 162 15.59 -0.53 -12.79
N ILE A 163 15.30 0.70 -13.20
CA ILE A 163 14.81 1.03 -14.53
C ILE A 163 15.90 1.82 -15.26
N SER A 164 16.16 1.44 -16.51
CA SER A 164 17.08 2.17 -17.38
C SER A 164 16.36 3.28 -18.13
N PHE A 165 16.98 4.45 -18.17
CA PHE A 165 16.47 5.64 -18.82
C PHE A 165 17.51 6.23 -19.76
N ARG A 166 17.04 6.90 -20.81
CA ARG A 166 17.88 7.78 -21.62
C ARG A 166 17.64 9.23 -21.25
N VAL A 167 18.72 9.99 -21.04
CA VAL A 167 18.64 11.44 -20.80
C VAL A 167 18.29 12.14 -22.12
N GLN A 168 17.08 12.68 -22.21
CA GLN A 168 16.56 13.31 -23.44
C GLN A 168 16.76 14.82 -23.48
N GLN A 169 16.72 15.48 -22.32
CA GLN A 169 16.82 16.93 -22.24
C GLN A 169 17.49 17.36 -20.94
N ILE A 170 18.25 18.44 -21.01
CA ILE A 170 18.83 19.15 -19.86
C ILE A 170 18.48 20.62 -20.01
N ARG A 171 17.94 21.23 -18.95
CA ARG A 171 17.49 22.63 -18.89
C ARG A 171 17.65 23.16 -17.47
N ARG A 172 17.64 24.48 -17.33
CA ARG A 172 17.75 25.20 -16.06
C ARG A 172 16.46 25.97 -15.77
N GLU A 173 16.27 26.32 -14.50
CA GLU A 173 15.16 27.15 -14.00
C GLU A 173 13.82 26.41 -14.07
N ALA A 174 12.97 26.73 -15.05
CA ALA A 174 11.59 26.24 -15.10
C ALA A 174 11.43 24.94 -15.89
N TRP A 175 10.73 23.97 -15.30
CA TRP A 175 10.41 22.68 -15.92
C TRP A 175 8.91 22.41 -15.95
N PRO A 176 8.33 22.01 -17.11
CA PRO A 176 6.96 21.49 -17.13
C PRO A 176 6.91 20.14 -16.41
N LEU A 177 5.91 19.95 -15.56
CA LEU A 177 5.68 18.70 -14.84
C LEU A 177 4.73 17.73 -15.58
N SER A 178 4.34 18.05 -16.82
CA SER A 178 3.52 17.17 -17.67
C SER A 178 4.33 15.98 -18.21
N LEU A 179 4.70 15.07 -17.32
CA LEU A 179 5.40 13.82 -17.62
C LEU A 179 4.44 12.72 -18.08
N GLN A 180 4.83 11.99 -19.12
CA GLN A 180 4.17 10.74 -19.51
C GLN A 180 4.53 9.61 -18.52
N ARG A 181 3.79 8.49 -18.55
CA ARG A 181 3.99 7.36 -17.61
C ARG A 181 5.40 6.76 -17.64
N ASP A 182 6.03 6.78 -18.80
CA ASP A 182 7.38 6.29 -19.06
C ASP A 182 8.44 7.39 -18.95
N GLN A 183 8.05 8.60 -18.55
CA GLN A 183 8.95 9.73 -18.36
C GLN A 183 9.15 10.04 -16.88
N TRP A 184 10.39 10.39 -16.57
CA TRP A 184 10.78 10.86 -15.25
C TRP A 184 11.56 12.16 -15.39
N LEU A 185 11.55 12.98 -14.35
CA LEU A 185 12.38 14.18 -14.26
C LEU A 185 13.27 14.07 -13.03
N LEU A 186 14.57 14.23 -13.22
CA LEU A 186 15.47 14.55 -12.12
C LEU A 186 15.61 16.06 -12.02
N ALA A 187 15.42 16.62 -10.84
CA ALA A 187 15.55 18.04 -10.57
C ALA A 187 16.59 18.26 -9.48
N ALA A 188 17.59 19.06 -9.79
CA ALA A 188 18.69 19.39 -8.91
C ALA A 188 18.49 20.79 -8.32
N GLY A 189 18.67 20.91 -7.00
CA GLY A 189 18.80 22.20 -6.33
C GLY A 189 20.08 22.91 -6.73
N ALA A 190 20.20 24.20 -6.35
CA ALA A 190 21.44 24.94 -6.56
C ALA A 190 22.62 24.21 -5.89
N GLU A 191 23.83 24.35 -6.45
CA GLU A 191 25.08 23.76 -5.92
C GLU A 191 25.08 22.21 -5.86
N CYS A 192 24.17 21.54 -6.57
CA CYS A 192 24.17 20.08 -6.64
C CYS A 192 25.23 19.56 -7.62
N GLU A 193 26.33 19.03 -7.08
CA GLU A 193 27.46 18.47 -7.84
C GLU A 193 27.07 17.26 -8.70
N ALA A 194 26.00 16.55 -8.33
CA ALA A 194 25.48 15.40 -9.07
C ALA A 194 25.14 15.73 -10.54
N THR A 195 24.92 17.01 -10.86
CA THR A 195 24.62 17.48 -12.22
C THR A 195 25.78 17.32 -13.20
N GLU A 196 27.03 17.28 -12.72
CA GLU A 196 28.23 17.14 -13.56
C GLU A 196 28.42 15.71 -14.09
N GLN A 197 27.74 14.74 -13.47
CA GLN A 197 27.85 13.30 -13.78
C GLN A 197 26.73 12.80 -14.69
N ILE A 198 25.92 13.70 -15.28
CA ILE A 198 24.79 13.36 -16.14
C ILE A 198 24.84 14.21 -17.41
N ALA A 199 25.07 13.57 -18.55
CA ALA A 199 25.14 14.22 -19.85
C ALA A 199 23.94 13.87 -20.74
N LEU A 200 23.72 14.72 -21.75
CA LEU A 200 22.66 14.51 -22.73
C LEU A 200 22.94 13.25 -23.56
N GLY A 201 21.96 12.36 -23.63
CA GLY A 201 22.04 11.12 -24.40
C GLY A 201 22.51 9.90 -23.59
N ASP A 202 22.97 10.10 -22.35
CA ASP A 202 23.41 9.03 -21.46
C ASP A 202 22.31 8.01 -21.20
N THR A 203 22.72 6.77 -20.95
CA THR A 203 21.87 5.75 -20.36
C THR A 203 22.18 5.65 -18.87
N VAL A 204 21.21 6.04 -18.04
CA VAL A 204 21.30 6.02 -16.58
C VAL A 204 20.32 5.01 -16.00
N GLN A 205 20.59 4.50 -14.81
CA GLN A 205 19.69 3.55 -14.15
C GLN A 205 19.15 4.12 -12.84
N LEU A 206 17.85 4.34 -12.76
CA LEU A 206 17.18 4.79 -11.55
C LEU A 206 16.73 3.56 -10.77
N TYR A 207 17.07 3.48 -9.49
CA TYR A 207 16.71 2.36 -8.63
C TYR A 207 15.99 2.82 -7.37
N CYS A 208 15.01 2.05 -6.91
CA CYS A 208 14.35 2.25 -5.63
C CYS A 208 14.42 0.96 -4.81
N ARG A 209 14.97 1.05 -3.59
CA ARG A 209 15.01 -0.04 -2.61
C ARG A 209 14.09 0.31 -1.45
N LEU A 210 13.28 -0.65 -1.03
CA LEU A 210 12.31 -0.60 0.05
C LEU A 210 12.66 -1.70 1.05
N ALA A 211 13.71 -1.46 1.83
CA ALA A 211 14.14 -2.39 2.87
C ALA A 211 13.01 -2.58 3.90
N PRO A 212 12.77 -3.80 4.43
CA PRO A 212 13.61 -4.98 4.29
C PRO A 212 13.28 -5.89 3.09
N ALA A 213 12.38 -5.49 2.20
CA ALA A 213 12.07 -6.32 1.04
C ALA A 213 13.21 -6.28 0.02
N HIS A 214 13.51 -7.44 -0.57
CA HIS A 214 14.51 -7.60 -1.62
C HIS A 214 13.91 -7.90 -2.99
N ALA A 215 12.70 -8.48 -3.01
CA ALA A 215 11.97 -8.75 -4.23
C ALA A 215 11.17 -7.52 -4.67
N LYS A 216 10.89 -7.43 -5.98
CA LYS A 216 9.98 -6.44 -6.55
C LYS A 216 8.64 -6.50 -5.84
N LEU A 217 8.11 -5.33 -5.48
CA LEU A 217 6.81 -5.20 -4.83
C LEU A 217 5.80 -4.75 -5.86
N MET A 218 4.71 -5.50 -6.01
CA MET A 218 3.66 -5.18 -6.99
C MET A 218 2.54 -4.37 -6.38
N GLU A 219 2.18 -4.67 -5.14
CA GLU A 219 1.06 -4.05 -4.44
C GLU A 219 1.49 -3.74 -3.02
N ALA A 220 1.11 -2.57 -2.50
CA ALA A 220 1.29 -2.26 -1.10
C ALA A 220 0.23 -1.28 -0.60
N ILE A 221 -0.22 -1.51 0.63
CA ILE A 221 -1.19 -0.68 1.33
C ILE A 221 -0.69 -0.42 2.75
N SER A 222 -0.81 0.81 3.24
CA SER A 222 -0.35 1.14 4.59
C SER A 222 -1.40 0.78 5.61
N GLY A 223 -0.94 0.31 6.76
CA GLY A 223 -1.76 0.11 7.93
C GLY A 223 -1.17 0.81 9.13
N GLY A 224 -1.42 0.19 10.27
CA GLY A 224 -0.82 0.55 11.55
C GLY A 224 -1.82 0.35 12.69
N PRO A 225 -1.36 -0.16 13.84
CA PRO A 225 -0.04 -0.74 14.06
C PRO A 225 0.05 -2.16 13.46
N ARG A 226 1.27 -2.71 13.35
CA ARG A 226 1.41 -4.17 13.41
C ARG A 226 0.77 -4.67 14.70
N ILE A 227 0.10 -5.83 14.60
CA ILE A 227 -0.57 -6.47 15.73
C ILE A 227 -0.11 -7.90 15.98
N LEU A 228 0.47 -8.58 14.99
CA LEU A 228 1.13 -9.87 15.15
C LEU A 228 2.51 -9.86 14.49
N ARG A 229 3.51 -10.40 15.20
CA ARG A 229 4.87 -10.61 14.70
C ARG A 229 5.33 -12.02 15.08
N ASN A 230 5.70 -12.80 14.07
CA ASN A 230 6.26 -14.14 14.26
C ASN A 230 5.42 -15.05 15.17
N GLY A 231 4.09 -15.02 15.03
CA GLY A 231 3.15 -15.84 15.79
C GLY A 231 2.88 -15.34 17.21
N GLY A 232 3.45 -14.20 17.62
CA GLY A 232 3.18 -13.53 18.90
C GLY A 232 2.34 -12.27 18.71
N VAL A 233 1.56 -11.91 19.74
CA VAL A 233 0.93 -10.59 19.84
C VAL A 233 2.00 -9.51 19.95
N SER A 234 1.89 -8.48 19.12
CA SER A 234 2.89 -7.41 18.99
C SER A 234 2.19 -6.13 18.55
N ILE A 235 1.60 -5.40 19.51
CA ILE A 235 0.84 -4.16 19.27
C ILE A 235 1.79 -2.96 19.21
N GLU A 236 2.34 -2.66 18.03
CA GLU A 236 3.44 -1.69 17.80
C GLU A 236 2.97 -0.23 17.70
N VAL A 237 2.09 0.19 18.60
CA VAL A 237 1.44 1.52 18.56
C VAL A 237 2.43 2.65 18.80
N GLU A 238 3.38 2.47 19.73
CA GLU A 238 4.34 3.51 20.09
C GLU A 238 5.42 3.68 19.03
N GLU A 239 5.95 2.56 18.56
CA GLU A 239 6.93 2.49 17.49
C GLU A 239 6.41 3.14 16.20
N GLU A 240 5.11 2.95 15.91
CA GLU A 240 4.42 3.50 14.74
C GLU A 240 3.76 4.88 14.99
N ARG A 241 4.01 5.50 16.15
CA ARG A 241 3.50 6.84 16.55
C ARG A 241 1.99 6.98 16.44
N LEU A 242 1.26 5.95 16.84
CA LEU A 242 -0.18 5.91 16.92
C LEU A 242 -0.66 6.19 18.35
N SER A 243 -1.93 6.57 18.50
CA SER A 243 -2.50 6.86 19.82
C SER A 243 -2.83 5.57 20.58
N ARG A 244 -2.39 5.42 21.84
CA ARG A 244 -2.78 4.29 22.70
C ARG A 244 -4.31 4.16 22.86
N SER A 245 -5.03 5.28 22.92
CA SER A 245 -6.49 5.26 23.01
C SER A 245 -7.20 4.59 21.82
N PHE A 246 -6.54 4.55 20.65
CA PHE A 246 -7.01 3.81 19.49
C PHE A 246 -6.83 2.30 19.65
N ALA A 247 -5.83 1.87 20.42
CA ALA A 247 -5.51 0.46 20.63
C ALA A 247 -6.44 -0.21 21.65
N ASP A 248 -6.65 0.45 22.79
CA ASP A 248 -7.30 -0.16 23.95
C ASP A 248 -8.83 -0.25 23.81
N LYS A 249 -9.43 0.65 23.02
CA LYS A 249 -10.88 0.71 22.86
C LYS A 249 -11.39 -0.28 21.82
N ARG A 250 -12.57 -0.85 22.09
CA ARG A 250 -13.29 -1.66 21.12
C ARG A 250 -13.87 -0.81 19.99
N HIS A 251 -13.50 -1.15 18.76
CA HIS A 251 -13.97 -0.50 17.54
C HIS A 251 -14.26 -1.55 16.47
N PRO A 252 -15.03 -1.21 15.42
CA PRO A 252 -14.94 -1.92 14.16
C PRO A 252 -13.49 -1.93 13.69
N ARG A 253 -13.02 -3.07 13.21
CA ARG A 253 -11.63 -3.28 12.80
C ARG A 253 -11.57 -3.87 11.41
N THR A 254 -10.53 -3.47 10.68
CA THR A 254 -10.10 -4.12 9.45
C THR A 254 -8.65 -4.54 9.64
N ALA A 255 -8.30 -5.76 9.25
CA ALA A 255 -6.95 -6.28 9.38
C ALA A 255 -6.59 -7.26 8.27
N ILE A 256 -5.29 -7.40 8.04
CA ILE A 256 -4.69 -8.39 7.16
C ILE A 256 -3.74 -9.24 7.98
N GLY A 257 -3.74 -10.55 7.75
CA GLY A 257 -2.69 -11.43 8.27
C GLY A 257 -2.37 -12.57 7.33
N TYR A 258 -1.24 -13.23 7.52
CA TYR A 258 -0.87 -14.41 6.75
C TYR A 258 -0.28 -15.51 7.63
N SER A 259 -0.40 -16.76 7.19
CA SER A 259 0.08 -17.97 7.87
C SER A 259 1.61 -18.01 8.00
N GLN A 260 2.14 -18.90 8.83
CA GLN A 260 3.59 -19.02 9.06
C GLN A 260 4.37 -19.32 7.78
N ASN A 261 3.80 -20.11 6.88
CA ASN A 261 4.43 -20.46 5.60
C ASN A 261 4.16 -19.42 4.51
N ALA A 262 3.46 -18.32 4.82
CA ALA A 262 3.03 -17.30 3.86
C ALA A 262 2.26 -17.85 2.65
N ASP A 263 1.51 -18.94 2.86
CA ASP A 263 0.70 -19.65 1.85
C ASP A 263 -0.81 -19.37 1.99
N VAL A 264 -1.25 -18.78 3.11
CA VAL A 264 -2.64 -18.40 3.35
C VAL A 264 -2.70 -16.95 3.79
N LEU A 265 -3.46 -16.14 3.07
CA LEU A 265 -3.77 -14.75 3.40
C LEU A 265 -5.18 -14.65 3.99
N PHE A 266 -5.31 -13.85 5.05
CA PHE A 266 -6.56 -13.55 5.73
C PHE A 266 -6.87 -12.06 5.61
N LEU A 267 -8.03 -11.74 5.04
CA LEU A 267 -8.63 -10.41 5.10
C LEU A 267 -9.75 -10.47 6.14
N ILE A 268 -9.70 -9.59 7.14
CA ILE A 268 -10.53 -9.71 8.34
C ILE A 268 -11.23 -8.39 8.59
N VAL A 269 -12.54 -8.45 8.80
CA VAL A 269 -13.39 -7.34 9.21
C VAL A 269 -14.19 -7.73 10.45
N VAL A 270 -14.20 -6.86 11.45
CA VAL A 270 -14.99 -7.01 12.67
C VAL A 270 -15.97 -5.84 12.74
N ASP A 271 -17.27 -6.12 12.75
CA ASP A 271 -18.28 -5.08 12.98
C ASP A 271 -18.15 -4.54 14.42
N GLY A 272 -18.56 -3.30 14.67
CA GLY A 272 -18.49 -2.72 16.01
C GLY A 272 -19.37 -1.49 16.18
N ARG A 273 -19.36 -0.91 17.39
CA ARG A 273 -20.22 0.24 17.78
C ARG A 273 -21.72 -0.03 17.62
N GLN A 274 -22.14 -1.29 17.66
CA GLN A 274 -23.53 -1.70 17.45
C GLN A 274 -23.97 -2.60 18.61
N PRO A 275 -24.39 -2.00 19.76
CA PRO A 275 -24.83 -2.75 20.94
C PRO A 275 -25.86 -3.85 20.60
N GLY A 276 -25.68 -5.04 21.18
CA GLY A 276 -26.54 -6.20 20.92
C GLY A 276 -26.27 -6.95 19.60
N TYR A 277 -25.49 -6.39 18.67
CA TYR A 277 -25.11 -7.05 17.42
C TYR A 277 -23.61 -7.33 17.33
N SER A 278 -22.77 -6.29 17.44
CA SER A 278 -21.32 -6.41 17.51
C SER A 278 -20.69 -5.22 18.22
N VAL A 279 -19.92 -5.47 19.29
CA VAL A 279 -19.29 -4.39 20.08
C VAL A 279 -17.94 -3.95 19.52
N GLY A 280 -17.36 -4.71 18.57
CA GLY A 280 -16.01 -4.50 18.06
C GLY A 280 -14.91 -5.05 18.97
N MET A 281 -13.67 -4.95 18.52
CA MET A 281 -12.50 -5.48 19.23
C MET A 281 -11.49 -4.38 19.56
N SER A 282 -10.81 -4.50 20.70
CA SER A 282 -9.52 -3.84 20.90
C SER A 282 -8.48 -4.46 19.97
N LEU A 283 -7.31 -3.83 19.82
CA LEU A 283 -6.25 -4.43 18.99
C LEU A 283 -5.71 -5.73 19.58
N GLU A 284 -5.67 -5.83 20.92
CA GLU A 284 -5.26 -7.05 21.63
C GLU A 284 -6.23 -8.20 21.38
N GLU A 285 -7.53 -7.94 21.47
CA GLU A 285 -8.58 -8.94 21.19
C GLU A 285 -8.53 -9.42 19.73
N LEU A 286 -8.30 -8.50 18.80
CA LEU A 286 -8.15 -8.82 17.38
C LEU A 286 -6.89 -9.66 17.12
N ALA A 287 -5.76 -9.27 17.71
CA ALA A 287 -4.50 -10.00 17.58
C ALA A 287 -4.64 -11.43 18.15
N GLU A 288 -5.23 -11.58 19.33
CA GLU A 288 -5.40 -12.90 19.93
C GLU A 288 -6.37 -13.77 19.12
N PHE A 289 -7.46 -13.19 18.60
CA PHE A 289 -8.36 -13.88 17.67
C PHE A 289 -7.60 -14.39 16.43
N MET A 290 -6.82 -13.52 15.79
CA MET A 290 -6.04 -13.85 14.59
C MET A 290 -5.01 -14.96 14.85
N ARG A 291 -4.36 -14.93 16.02
CA ARG A 291 -3.29 -15.86 16.42
C ARG A 291 -3.80 -17.22 16.86
N THR A 292 -5.03 -17.31 17.39
CA THR A 292 -5.50 -18.53 18.06
C THR A 292 -6.75 -19.16 17.47
N ARG A 293 -7.67 -18.36 16.87
CA ARG A 293 -9.02 -18.82 16.56
C ARG A 293 -9.34 -18.98 15.07
N LEU A 294 -8.52 -18.44 14.16
CA LEU A 294 -8.75 -18.60 12.71
C LEU A 294 -8.81 -20.08 12.30
N ALA A 295 -7.94 -20.91 12.86
CA ALA A 295 -7.86 -22.35 12.57
C ALA A 295 -9.14 -23.13 12.94
N GLU A 296 -9.96 -22.62 13.85
CA GLU A 296 -11.21 -23.28 14.27
C GLU A 296 -12.18 -23.40 13.07
N PHE A 297 -12.23 -22.37 12.21
CA PHE A 297 -13.20 -22.28 11.11
C PHE A 297 -12.58 -22.18 9.71
N SER A 298 -11.31 -21.78 9.60
CA SER A 298 -10.62 -21.68 8.31
C SER A 298 -10.54 -23.04 7.62
N ARG A 299 -10.51 -23.03 6.29
CA ARG A 299 -10.36 -24.24 5.48
C ARG A 299 -8.95 -24.79 5.62
N ALA A 300 -7.93 -23.93 5.63
CA ALA A 300 -6.55 -24.34 5.79
C ALA A 300 -6.21 -24.84 7.20
N LYS A 301 -7.06 -24.59 8.22
CA LYS A 301 -6.83 -24.99 9.61
C LYS A 301 -5.53 -24.41 10.20
N VAL A 302 -5.21 -23.18 9.81
CA VAL A 302 -4.06 -22.41 10.31
C VAL A 302 -4.51 -21.06 10.86
N ASN A 303 -3.66 -20.49 11.72
CA ASN A 303 -3.80 -19.14 12.27
C ASN A 303 -2.88 -18.14 11.54
N ALA A 304 -3.11 -16.86 11.79
CA ALA A 304 -2.21 -15.81 11.31
C ALA A 304 -0.92 -15.82 12.15
N TYR A 305 0.21 -15.75 11.46
CA TYR A 305 1.54 -15.66 12.03
C TYR A 305 2.09 -14.23 11.98
N GLN A 306 1.64 -13.46 11.00
CA GLN A 306 1.91 -12.03 10.83
C GLN A 306 0.57 -11.31 10.68
N GLY A 307 0.47 -10.08 11.18
CA GLY A 307 -0.80 -9.37 11.25
C GLY A 307 -0.65 -7.87 11.35
N LEU A 308 -1.43 -7.16 10.54
CA LEU A 308 -1.45 -5.70 10.42
C LEU A 308 -2.88 -5.20 10.57
N ASN A 309 -3.09 -4.22 11.45
CA ASN A 309 -4.33 -3.47 11.51
C ASN A 309 -4.38 -2.43 10.36
N LEU A 310 -5.54 -2.23 9.75
CA LEU A 310 -5.81 -1.18 8.76
C LEU A 310 -6.77 -0.12 9.32
N ASP A 311 -7.23 0.82 8.48
CA ASP A 311 -8.24 1.79 8.92
C ASP A 311 -9.53 1.09 9.37
N GLY A 312 -10.08 1.59 10.48
CA GLY A 312 -11.16 0.95 11.20
C GLY A 312 -12.39 1.85 11.34
N GLY A 313 -13.22 1.57 12.34
CA GLY A 313 -14.37 2.41 12.63
C GLY A 313 -15.38 2.44 11.48
N GLY A 314 -15.78 3.64 11.06
CA GLY A 314 -16.76 3.80 9.97
C GLY A 314 -16.24 3.35 8.61
N SER A 315 -14.92 3.28 8.43
CA SER A 315 -14.27 2.81 7.21
C SER A 315 -14.36 1.29 7.04
N THR A 316 -14.54 0.54 8.14
CA THR A 316 -14.53 -0.92 8.15
C THR A 316 -15.60 -1.51 7.25
N THR A 317 -15.15 -2.01 6.10
CA THR A 317 -16.01 -2.57 5.06
C THR A 317 -15.35 -3.78 4.41
N MET A 318 -16.12 -4.84 4.22
CA MET A 318 -15.75 -6.00 3.40
C MET A 318 -16.79 -6.18 2.29
N VAL A 319 -16.29 -6.38 1.08
CA VAL A 319 -17.09 -6.71 -0.11
C VAL A 319 -16.75 -8.14 -0.52
N VAL A 320 -17.77 -8.94 -0.84
CA VAL A 320 -17.59 -10.27 -1.44
C VAL A 320 -18.61 -10.39 -2.56
N SER A 321 -18.15 -10.71 -3.78
CA SER A 321 -19.01 -10.84 -4.96
C SER A 321 -19.94 -9.62 -5.14
N ASP A 322 -19.33 -8.42 -5.20
CA ASP A 322 -20.01 -7.11 -5.36
C ASP A 322 -21.02 -6.74 -4.26
N GLN A 323 -21.04 -7.46 -3.12
CA GLN A 323 -21.92 -7.15 -1.99
C GLN A 323 -21.13 -6.78 -0.74
N VAL A 324 -21.53 -5.70 -0.07
CA VAL A 324 -21.05 -5.38 1.29
C VAL A 324 -21.61 -6.44 2.24
N VAL A 325 -20.73 -7.25 2.84
CA VAL A 325 -21.13 -8.43 3.64
C VAL A 325 -21.18 -8.17 5.14
N ASN A 326 -20.53 -7.12 5.61
CA ASN A 326 -20.53 -6.67 7.00
C ASN A 326 -21.54 -5.52 7.20
N LYS A 327 -21.69 -5.02 8.43
CA LYS A 327 -22.59 -3.90 8.74
C LYS A 327 -21.79 -2.64 9.11
N PRO A 328 -21.57 -1.69 8.16
CA PRO A 328 -20.86 -0.45 8.44
C PRO A 328 -21.40 0.29 9.68
N SER A 329 -20.50 0.88 10.46
CA SER A 329 -20.87 1.47 11.76
C SER A 329 -21.46 2.87 11.69
N ASP A 330 -21.22 3.59 10.60
CA ASP A 330 -21.68 4.97 10.48
C ASP A 330 -23.19 5.01 10.18
N PRO A 331 -23.94 5.99 10.73
CA PRO A 331 -25.38 6.12 10.49
C PRO A 331 -25.75 6.32 9.01
N THR A 332 -24.82 6.88 8.21
CA THR A 332 -24.98 7.10 6.77
C THR A 332 -24.59 5.89 5.92
N GLY A 333 -24.18 4.78 6.54
CA GLY A 333 -23.77 3.55 5.88
C GLY A 333 -22.26 3.50 5.61
N GLU A 334 -21.89 2.92 4.48
CA GLU A 334 -20.48 2.76 4.08
C GLU A 334 -19.79 4.12 3.88
N ARG A 335 -18.68 4.31 4.59
CA ARG A 335 -17.85 5.51 4.49
C ARG A 335 -16.92 5.46 3.27
N PRO A 336 -16.79 6.56 2.50
CA PRO A 336 -15.73 6.68 1.50
C PRO A 336 -14.32 6.59 2.13
N VAL A 337 -13.43 5.84 1.48
CA VAL A 337 -12.04 5.58 1.90
C VAL A 337 -11.07 5.95 0.78
N VAL A 338 -9.78 6.09 1.11
CA VAL A 338 -8.76 6.55 0.15
C VAL A 338 -8.36 5.48 -0.86
N ASN A 339 -8.37 4.21 -0.44
CA ASN A 339 -8.01 3.05 -1.25
C ASN A 339 -8.60 1.77 -0.64
N ALA A 340 -8.46 0.67 -1.37
CA ALA A 340 -8.90 -0.67 -0.97
C ALA A 340 -7.87 -1.73 -1.38
N LEU A 341 -7.89 -2.86 -0.68
CA LEU A 341 -7.19 -4.08 -1.08
C LEU A 341 -8.21 -5.08 -1.65
N LEU A 342 -7.94 -5.55 -2.86
CA LEU A 342 -8.83 -6.39 -3.64
C LEU A 342 -8.24 -7.78 -3.86
N VAL A 343 -9.12 -8.77 -3.93
CA VAL A 343 -8.86 -10.09 -4.48
C VAL A 343 -9.63 -10.20 -5.79
N VAL A 344 -8.91 -10.41 -6.89
CA VAL A 344 -9.45 -10.29 -8.24
C VAL A 344 -9.02 -11.47 -9.12
N ALA A 345 -9.76 -11.74 -10.19
CA ALA A 345 -9.27 -12.60 -11.26
C ALA A 345 -8.32 -11.79 -12.18
N ASP A 346 -7.43 -12.46 -12.92
CA ASP A 346 -6.42 -11.81 -13.77
C ASP A 346 -7.06 -10.85 -14.80
N ALA A 347 -8.25 -11.19 -15.31
CA ALA A 347 -9.01 -10.35 -16.25
C ALA A 347 -9.70 -9.12 -15.61
N TRP A 348 -9.44 -8.83 -14.34
CA TRP A 348 -10.02 -7.68 -13.66
C TRP A 348 -9.33 -6.38 -14.10
N GLY A 349 -10.12 -5.40 -14.51
CA GLY A 349 -9.63 -4.11 -14.99
C GLY A 349 -9.24 -4.08 -16.47
N GLU A 350 -9.22 -5.22 -17.16
CA GLU A 350 -9.30 -5.25 -18.62
C GLU A 350 -10.71 -4.80 -19.02
N GLU A 351 -10.84 -3.92 -20.02
CA GLU A 351 -12.14 -3.53 -20.59
C GLU A 351 -12.93 -4.80 -20.90
N ARG A 352 -13.90 -5.13 -20.05
CA ARG A 352 -14.82 -6.23 -20.33
C ARG A 352 -15.61 -5.79 -21.57
N PRO A 353 -15.71 -6.65 -22.61
CA PRO A 353 -16.35 -6.28 -23.87
C PRO A 353 -17.81 -5.85 -23.70
#